data_AF-A0A1A6G043-F1
#
_entry.id   AF-A0A1A6G043-F1
#
_cell.length_a   1.000
_cell.length_b   1.000
_cell.length_c   1.000
_cell.angle_alpha   90.00
_cell.angle_beta   90.00
_cell.angle_gamma   90.00
#
_symmetry.space_group_name_H-M   'P 1'
#
loop_
_entity.id
_entity.type
_entity.pdbx_description
1 polymer ?
#
loop_
_entity_poly.entity_id
_entity_poly.type
_entity_poly.pdbx_seq_one_letter_code
_entity_poly.pdbx_strand_id
1 'polypeptide(L)'
;FFEVPFDSNMNRTKNRPLVRGQISPLLAVSFATCCAVPGVALLTWGVNPLTGALGVFNIFLYTCCYTPLKRISIANTWVGAVVGAIPPVMGWTAATGSLDAVLQTMYLTE
;
A
#
# COMPACT_ATOMS: atom_id res chain seq x y z
N PHE A 1 8.67 -2.39 11.08
CA PHE A 1 10.10 -2.27 11.47
C PHE A 1 10.35 -0.93 12.16
N PHE A 2 10.09 0.20 11.50
CA PHE A 2 10.28 1.54 12.07
C PHE A 2 9.37 1.89 13.27
N GLU A 3 8.22 1.23 13.40
CA GLU A 3 7.25 1.52 14.48
C GLU A 3 7.45 0.67 15.76
N VAL A 4 8.27 -0.39 15.69
CA VAL A 4 8.44 -1.40 16.77
C VAL A 4 8.86 -0.78 18.12
N PRO A 5 9.85 0.14 18.21
CA PRO A 5 10.25 0.73 19.49
C PRO A 5 9.22 1.70 20.09
N PHE A 6 8.23 2.14 19.32
CA PHE A 6 7.16 3.03 19.81
C PHE A 6 5.92 2.23 20.20
N ASP A 7 5.62 1.18 19.45
CA ASP A 7 4.56 0.24 19.80
C ASP A 7 4.86 -0.51 21.12
N SER A 8 6.13 -0.70 21.51
CA SER A 8 6.47 -1.27 22.83
C SER A 8 6.08 -0.39 24.01
N ASN A 9 5.95 0.92 23.81
CA ASN A 9 5.65 1.88 24.89
C ASN A 9 4.15 2.13 25.08
N MET A 10 3.29 1.61 24.19
CA MET A 10 1.84 1.82 24.24
C MET A 10 1.11 0.59 24.79
N ASN A 11 0.28 0.78 25.83
CA ASN A 11 -0.51 -0.30 26.43
C ASN A 11 -1.39 -1.07 25.43
N ARG A 12 -1.83 -0.43 24.35
CA ARG A 12 -2.66 -1.03 23.30
C ARG A 12 -1.85 -1.88 22.29
N THR A 13 -0.58 -1.56 22.03
CA THR A 13 0.19 -2.16 20.93
C THR A 13 1.44 -2.92 21.37
N LYS A 14 1.80 -2.86 22.66
CA LYS A 14 2.94 -3.57 23.26
C LYS A 14 2.88 -5.10 23.14
N ASN A 15 1.68 -5.67 23.03
CA ASN A 15 1.48 -7.12 22.94
C ASN A 15 1.59 -7.67 21.50
N ARG A 16 1.90 -6.83 20.50
CA ARG A 16 2.01 -7.27 19.11
C ARG A 16 3.19 -8.25 18.94
N PRO A 17 3.06 -9.32 18.13
CA PRO A 17 4.10 -10.35 17.96
C PRO A 17 5.47 -9.81 17.52
N LEU A 18 5.47 -8.76 16.70
CA LEU A 18 6.68 -8.07 16.23
C LEU A 18 7.38 -7.24 17.33
N VAL A 19 6.62 -6.78 18.33
CA VAL A 19 7.11 -5.95 19.43
C VAL A 19 7.69 -6.79 20.56
N ARG A 20 7.11 -7.98 20.77
CA ARG A 20 7.61 -8.98 21.73
C ARG A 20 8.80 -9.79 21.21
N GLY A 21 9.25 -9.54 19.97
CA GLY A 21 10.34 -10.29 19.34
C GLY A 21 9.99 -11.75 19.00
N GLN A 22 8.71 -12.14 19.03
CA GLN A 22 8.28 -13.50 18.68
C GLN A 22 8.41 -13.78 17.18
N ILE A 23 8.48 -12.73 16.36
CA ILE A 23 8.74 -12.81 14.92
C ILE A 23 9.99 -11.99 14.64
N SER A 24 11.01 -12.63 14.05
CA SER A 24 12.21 -11.93 13.58
C SER A 24 11.82 -10.89 12.54
N PRO A 25 12.33 -9.66 12.63
CA PRO A 25 12.05 -8.63 11.64
C PRO A 25 12.44 -9.04 10.21
N LEU A 26 13.47 -9.88 10.06
CA LEU A 26 13.87 -10.46 8.78
C LEU A 26 12.80 -11.40 8.22
N LEU A 27 12.20 -12.24 9.08
CA LEU A 27 11.11 -13.15 8.71
C LEU A 27 9.87 -12.38 8.24
N ALA A 28 9.59 -11.25 8.90
CA ALA A 28 8.47 -10.39 8.53
C ALA A 28 8.67 -9.75 7.15
N VAL A 29 9.89 -9.28 6.85
CA VAL A 29 10.22 -8.72 5.53
C VAL A 29 10.20 -9.81 4.47
N SER A 30 10.80 -10.97 4.72
CA SER A 30 10.78 -12.08 3.75
C SER A 30 9.35 -12.54 3.45
N PHE A 31 8.49 -12.66 4.46
CA PHE A 31 7.09 -12.98 4.27
C PHE A 31 6.36 -11.91 3.44
N ALA A 32 6.56 -10.63 3.77
CA ALA A 32 5.97 -9.53 3.01
C ALA A 32 6.41 -9.54 1.54
N THR A 33 7.70 -9.76 1.26
CA THR A 33 8.22 -9.86 -0.11
C THR A 33 7.66 -11.09 -0.83
N CYS A 34 7.60 -12.25 -0.15
CA CYS A 34 7.01 -13.47 -0.69
C CYS A 34 5.53 -13.34 -1.00
N CYS A 35 4.76 -12.49 -0.30
CA CYS A 35 3.37 -12.22 -0.65
C CYS A 35 3.24 -11.13 -1.73
N ALA A 36 4.09 -10.10 -1.67
CA ALA A 36 4.05 -8.98 -2.61
C ALA A 36 4.42 -9.40 -4.04
N VAL A 37 5.47 -10.22 -4.22
CA VAL A 37 5.94 -10.63 -5.54
C VAL A 37 4.89 -11.42 -6.33
N PRO A 38 4.29 -12.50 -5.79
CA PRO A 38 3.22 -13.22 -6.48
C PRO A 38 1.95 -12.37 -6.63
N GLY A 39 1.59 -11.56 -5.63
CA GLY A 39 0.42 -10.68 -5.72
C GLY A 39 0.52 -9.67 -6.84
N VAL A 40 1.68 -9.02 -6.98
CA VAL A 40 1.96 -8.10 -8.10
C VAL A 40 2.00 -8.87 -9.42
N ALA A 41 2.68 -10.02 -9.49
CA ALA A 41 2.74 -10.82 -10.71
C ALA A 41 1.35 -11.24 -11.21
N LEU A 42 0.46 -11.67 -10.29
CA LEU A 42 -0.92 -12.00 -10.60
C LEU A 42 -1.71 -10.79 -11.10
N LEU A 43 -1.51 -9.60 -10.52
CA LEU A 43 -2.16 -8.38 -11.01
C LEU A 43 -1.64 -7.95 -12.38
N THR A 44 -0.33 -8.04 -12.61
CA THR A 44 0.29 -7.66 -13.89
C THR A 44 -0.13 -8.60 -15.02
N TRP A 45 -0.21 -9.91 -14.77
CA TRP A 45 -0.46 -10.91 -15.81
C TRP A 45 -1.94 -11.32 -15.91
N GLY A 46 -2.66 -11.34 -14.79
CA GLY A 46 -4.06 -11.76 -14.73
C GLY A 46 -5.06 -10.63 -14.93
N VAL A 47 -4.65 -9.38 -14.75
CA VAL A 47 -5.55 -8.21 -14.88
C VAL A 47 -5.03 -7.26 -15.95
N ASN A 48 -3.98 -6.51 -15.64
CA ASN A 48 -3.38 -5.55 -16.57
C ASN A 48 -2.01 -5.11 -16.03
N PRO A 49 -0.99 -4.93 -16.90
CA PRO A 49 0.29 -4.35 -16.50
C PRO A 49 0.17 -3.03 -15.73
N LEU A 50 -0.83 -2.23 -16.08
CA LEU A 50 -1.09 -0.93 -15.49
C LEU A 50 -1.62 -1.05 -14.05
N THR A 51 -2.55 -1.97 -13.79
CA THR A 51 -3.06 -2.26 -12.44
C THR A 51 -1.95 -2.85 -11.56
N GLY A 52 -1.08 -3.68 -12.13
CA GLY A 52 0.13 -4.18 -11.46
C GLY A 52 1.08 -3.05 -11.06
N ALA A 53 1.34 -2.09 -11.96
CA ALA A 53 2.18 -0.92 -11.67
C ALA A 53 1.59 -0.03 -10.57
N LEU A 54 0.27 0.21 -10.57
CA LEU A 54 -0.42 0.92 -9.49
C LEU A 54 -0.32 0.17 -8.15
N GLY A 55 -0.39 -1.16 -8.16
CA GLY A 55 -0.19 -1.99 -6.98
C GLY A 55 1.22 -1.84 -6.38
N VAL A 56 2.26 -1.90 -7.21
CA VAL A 56 3.66 -1.68 -6.77
C VAL A 56 3.83 -0.27 -6.23
N PHE A 57 3.28 0.73 -6.93
CA PHE A 57 3.33 2.12 -6.50
C PHE A 57 2.64 2.32 -5.14
N ASN A 58 1.50 1.66 -4.91
CA ASN A 58 0.80 1.72 -3.63
C ASN A 58 1.60 1.08 -2.49
N ILE A 59 2.20 -0.09 -2.72
CA ILE A 59 3.08 -0.77 -1.74
C ILE A 59 4.26 0.14 -1.37
N PHE A 60 4.87 0.78 -2.38
CA PHE A 60 5.97 1.71 -2.19
C PHE A 60 5.54 2.97 -1.43
N LEU A 61 4.47 3.65 -1.86
CA LEU A 61 3.93 4.84 -1.19
C LEU A 61 3.59 4.55 0.28
N TYR A 62 2.96 3.42 0.56
CA TYR A 62 2.56 3.07 1.92
C TYR A 62 3.77 2.76 2.81
N THR A 63 4.72 1.97 2.31
CA THR A 63 5.86 1.50 3.11
C THR A 63 6.94 2.58 3.24
N CYS A 64 7.27 3.28 2.15
CA CYS A 64 8.37 4.24 2.09
C CYS A 64 7.95 5.69 2.34
N CYS A 65 6.72 6.10 2.02
CA CYS A 65 6.29 7.48 2.22
C CYS A 65 5.40 7.64 3.45
N TYR A 66 4.29 6.88 3.54
CA TYR A 66 3.32 7.01 4.64
C TYR A 66 3.93 6.65 6.00
N THR A 67 4.64 5.51 6.09
CA THR A 67 5.22 5.02 7.36
C THR A 67 6.19 6.01 8.02
N PRO A 68 7.15 6.66 7.30
CA PRO A 68 7.98 7.70 7.91
C PRO A 68 7.25 9.05 8.06
N LEU A 69 6.35 9.44 7.13
CA LEU A 69 5.64 10.73 7.25
C LEU A 69 4.75 10.82 8.47
N LYS A 70 4.15 9.70 8.89
CA LYS A 70 3.35 9.58 10.12
C LYS A 70 4.07 10.11 11.37
N ARG A 71 5.40 10.22 11.32
CA ARG A 71 6.24 10.68 12.42
C ARG A 71 6.69 12.14 12.30
N ILE A 72 6.65 12.72 11.10
CA ILE A 72 7.31 13.98 10.79
C ILE A 72 6.29 15.09 10.51
N SER A 73 5.14 14.79 9.89
CA SER A 73 4.22 15.84 9.43
C SER A 73 2.75 15.41 9.39
N ILE A 74 1.85 16.37 9.59
CA ILE A 74 0.40 16.29 9.31
C ILE A 74 0.12 15.91 7.84
N ALA A 75 1.10 16.07 6.95
CA ALA A 75 1.05 15.59 5.57
C ALA A 75 0.74 14.08 5.44
N ASN A 76 0.91 13.30 6.51
CA ASN A 76 0.51 11.89 6.55
C ASN A 76 -0.96 11.65 6.18
N THR A 77 -1.86 12.58 6.50
CA THR A 77 -3.29 12.47 6.15
C THR A 77 -3.51 12.55 4.65
N TRP A 78 -2.79 13.45 3.97
CA TRP A 78 -2.86 13.62 2.51
C TRP A 78 -2.28 12.41 1.78
N VAL A 79 -1.12 11.91 2.23
CA VAL A 79 -0.53 10.70 1.65
C VAL A 79 -1.42 9.48 1.92
N GLY A 80 -2.02 9.39 3.11
CA GLY A 80 -3.01 8.35 3.42
C GLY A 80 -4.25 8.42 2.53
N ALA A 81 -4.73 9.62 2.19
CA ALA A 81 -5.83 9.82 1.25
C ALA A 81 -5.46 9.36 -0.17
N VAL A 82 -4.24 9.66 -0.64
CA VAL A 82 -3.75 9.19 -1.94
C VAL A 82 -3.66 7.66 -1.97
N VAL A 83 -3.07 7.04 -0.95
CA VAL A 83 -3.03 5.57 -0.82
C VAL A 83 -4.44 4.99 -0.80
N GLY A 84 -5.39 5.62 -0.09
CA GLY A 84 -6.78 5.18 -0.02
C GLY A 84 -7.57 5.34 -1.33
N ALA A 85 -7.19 6.28 -2.19
CA ALA A 85 -7.82 6.50 -3.49
C ALA A 85 -7.31 5.53 -4.58
N ILE A 86 -6.13 4.91 -4.40
CA ILE A 86 -5.56 3.97 -5.37
C ILE A 86 -6.39 2.67 -5.53
N PRO A 87 -6.92 2.01 -4.48
CA PRO A 87 -7.70 0.77 -4.63
C PRO A 87 -8.96 0.91 -5.50
N PRO A 88 -9.79 1.98 -5.37
CA PRO A 88 -10.87 2.23 -6.34
C PRO A 88 -10.38 2.38 -7.79
N VAL A 89 -9.28 3.08 -8.02
CA VAL A 89 -8.67 3.25 -9.36
C VAL A 89 -8.11 1.92 -9.88
N MET A 90 -7.53 1.09 -9.02
CA MET A 90 -7.12 -0.27 -9.37
C MET A 90 -8.32 -1.13 -9.75
N GLY A 91 -9.45 -1.02 -9.04
CA GLY A 91 -10.69 -1.71 -9.38
C GLY A 91 -11.25 -1.29 -10.74
N TRP A 92 -11.20 0.00 -11.06
CA TRP A 92 -11.61 0.53 -12.37
C TRP A 92 -10.69 0.05 -13.50
N THR A 93 -9.37 0.21 -13.33
CA THR A 93 -8.39 -0.26 -14.32
C THR A 93 -8.44 -1.78 -14.52
N ALA A 94 -8.83 -2.54 -13.48
CA ALA A 94 -9.05 -3.97 -13.59
C ALA A 94 -10.26 -4.35 -14.45
N ALA A 95 -11.34 -3.57 -14.40
CA ALA A 95 -12.54 -3.81 -15.20
C ALA A 95 -12.41 -3.27 -16.65
N THR A 96 -11.73 -2.14 -16.84
CA THR A 96 -11.69 -1.41 -18.12
C THR A 96 -10.39 -1.61 -18.90
N GLY A 97 -9.31 -2.07 -18.26
CA GLY A 97 -8.01 -2.29 -18.89
C GLY A 97 -7.28 -1.02 -19.37
N SER A 98 -7.80 0.17 -19.05
CA SER A 98 -7.23 1.47 -19.42
C SER A 98 -7.42 2.51 -18.32
N LEU A 99 -6.52 3.50 -18.25
CA LEU A 99 -6.67 4.70 -17.40
C LEU A 99 -7.52 5.79 -18.08
N ASP A 100 -7.66 5.75 -19.42
CA ASP A 100 -8.26 6.82 -20.23
C ASP A 100 -9.74 7.09 -19.89
N ALA A 101 -10.45 6.10 -19.35
CA ALA A 101 -11.86 6.25 -19.05
C ALA A 101 -12.17 7.20 -17.88
N VAL A 102 -11.21 7.54 -17.01
CA VAL A 102 -11.43 8.54 -15.95
C VAL A 102 -11.54 9.95 -16.55
N LEU A 103 -10.80 10.24 -17.61
CA LEU A 103 -10.91 11.51 -18.33
C LEU A 103 -12.12 11.50 -19.27
N GLN A 104 -12.42 10.38 -19.94
CA GLN A 104 -13.57 10.30 -20.85
C GLN A 104 -14.93 10.32 -20.14
N THR A 105 -15.09 9.70 -18.96
CA THR A 105 -16.37 9.81 -18.22
C THR A 105 -16.60 11.22 -17.71
N MET A 106 -15.55 11.95 -17.32
CA MET A 106 -15.65 13.37 -16.94
C MET A 106 -16.05 14.25 -18.13
N TYR A 107 -15.52 13.98 -19.33
CA TYR A 107 -15.87 14.68 -20.58
C TYR A 107 -17.27 14.34 -21.13
N LEU A 108 -17.85 13.19 -20.77
CA LEU A 108 -19.20 12.78 -21.22
C LEU A 108 -20.33 13.17 -20.24
N THR A 109 -19.99 13.87 -19.16
CA THR A 109 -20.95 14.47 -18.19
C THR A 109 -21.10 15.98 -18.32
N GLU A 110 -20.58 16.59 -19.40
CA GLU A 110 -20.95 17.96 -19.82
C GLU A 110 -21.87 17.94 -21.04
#